data_AF-A0A956YVW2-F1
#
_entry.id   AF-A0A956YVW2-F1
#
_cell.length_a   1.000
_cell.length_b   1.000
_cell.length_c   1.000
_cell.angle_alpha   90.00
_cell.angle_beta   90.00
_cell.angle_gamma   90.00
#
_symmetry.space_group_name_H-M   'P 1'
#
loop_
_entity.id
_entity.type
_entity.pdbx_description
1 polymer ?
#
loop_
_entity_poly.entity_id
_entity_poly.type
_entity_poly.pdbx_seq_one_letter_code
_entity_poly.pdbx_strand_id
1 'polypeptide(L)'
;LQFSPAGDALFAVNNDTLFAISTATQEILAEYSYPWYTTITQLALNEAGTLVFVGNIHFGLAVFAVPDRDAPPFELPPSTEPGERCQIEFEFLAPAYLYTLPVAHRDYVREILEPPWDATLIGRLADNSWWQVDYRDWQLEDNNHVELWLSSNDIGLGTIVTGDCDDLPVVTPPDTP
;
A
#
# COMPACT_ATOMS: atom_id res chain seq x y z
N LEU A 1 -4.97 -11.42 -19.45
CA LEU A 1 -4.10 -10.72 -20.41
C LEU A 1 -4.88 -9.57 -21.01
N GLN A 2 -4.26 -8.41 -21.20
CA GLN A 2 -4.91 -7.23 -21.79
C GLN A 2 -3.87 -6.38 -22.51
N PHE A 3 -4.13 -5.92 -23.75
CA PHE A 3 -3.24 -4.98 -24.44
C PHE A 3 -3.60 -3.54 -24.09
N SER A 4 -2.57 -2.70 -23.94
CA SER A 4 -2.67 -1.24 -23.93
C SER A 4 -3.40 -0.72 -25.18
N PRO A 5 -4.04 0.47 -25.14
CA PRO A 5 -4.71 1.02 -26.33
C PRO A 5 -3.76 1.30 -27.50
N ALA A 6 -2.51 1.68 -27.20
CA ALA A 6 -1.46 1.91 -28.20
C ALA A 6 -0.85 0.60 -28.74
N GLY A 7 -1.07 -0.53 -28.07
CA GLY A 7 -0.55 -1.84 -28.44
C GLY A 7 0.96 -2.02 -28.16
N ASP A 8 1.59 -1.10 -27.45
CA ASP A 8 3.01 -1.11 -27.07
C ASP A 8 3.29 -1.90 -25.78
N ALA A 9 2.27 -2.10 -24.94
CA ALA A 9 2.32 -2.93 -23.74
C ALA A 9 1.25 -4.03 -23.69
N LEU A 10 1.63 -5.18 -23.14
CA LEU A 10 0.78 -6.30 -22.72
C LEU A 10 0.76 -6.38 -21.19
N PHE A 11 -0.44 -6.32 -20.62
CA PHE A 11 -0.68 -6.55 -19.21
C PHE A 11 -0.99 -8.03 -18.96
N ALA A 12 -0.20 -8.66 -18.11
CA ALA A 12 -0.35 -10.06 -17.72
C ALA A 12 -0.47 -10.18 -16.20
N VAL A 13 -1.25 -11.15 -15.75
CA VAL A 13 -1.39 -11.44 -14.32
C VAL A 13 -0.86 -12.85 -14.08
N ASN A 14 -0.04 -12.99 -13.05
CA ASN A 14 0.34 -14.28 -12.49
C ASN A 14 0.08 -14.22 -10.99
N ASN A 15 -0.90 -14.99 -10.51
CA ASN A 15 -1.38 -14.95 -9.12
C ASN A 15 -1.80 -13.54 -8.68
N ASP A 16 -1.03 -12.95 -7.76
CA ASP A 16 -1.17 -11.63 -7.14
C ASP A 16 -0.34 -10.55 -7.83
N THR A 17 0.43 -10.91 -8.86
CA THR A 17 1.36 -9.99 -9.52
C THR A 17 0.88 -9.63 -10.92
N LEU A 18 0.80 -8.33 -11.18
CA LEU A 18 0.53 -7.74 -12.49
C LEU A 18 1.85 -7.32 -13.14
N PHE A 19 2.06 -7.80 -14.36
CA PHE A 19 3.19 -7.44 -15.21
C PHE A 19 2.72 -6.53 -16.34
N ALA A 20 3.44 -5.44 -16.56
CA ALA A 20 3.40 -4.71 -17.83
C ALA A 20 4.60 -5.14 -18.66
N ILE A 21 4.36 -5.65 -19.87
CA ILE A 21 5.39 -6.23 -20.74
C ILE A 21 5.40 -5.48 -22.07
N SER A 22 6.57 -5.04 -22.52
CA SER A 22 6.75 -4.41 -23.83
C SER A 22 6.41 -5.38 -24.94
N THR A 23 5.51 -5.01 -25.86
CA THR A 23 5.20 -5.85 -27.03
C THR A 23 6.32 -5.83 -28.08
N ALA A 24 7.13 -4.77 -28.10
CA ALA A 24 8.25 -4.60 -29.01
C ALA A 24 9.50 -5.37 -28.56
N THR A 25 9.84 -5.30 -27.27
CA THR A 25 11.09 -5.88 -26.72
C THR A 25 10.88 -7.17 -25.96
N GLN A 26 9.64 -7.50 -25.57
CA GLN A 26 9.29 -8.62 -24.69
C GLN A 26 9.90 -8.51 -23.28
N GLU A 27 10.35 -7.32 -22.89
CA GLU A 27 10.89 -7.05 -21.56
C GLU A 27 9.78 -6.62 -20.59
N ILE A 28 9.96 -6.94 -19.31
CA ILE A 28 9.09 -6.46 -18.23
C ILE A 28 9.36 -4.97 -18.02
N LEU A 29 8.35 -4.14 -18.28
CA LEU A 29 8.40 -2.69 -18.11
C LEU A 29 8.11 -2.26 -16.67
N ALA A 30 7.20 -2.98 -16.01
CA ALA A 30 6.81 -2.77 -14.63
C ALA A 30 6.21 -4.04 -14.04
N GLU A 31 6.36 -4.17 -12.73
CA GLU A 31 5.79 -5.25 -11.92
C GLU A 31 5.06 -4.63 -10.73
N TYR A 32 3.80 -4.99 -10.57
CA TYR A 32 2.96 -4.54 -9.47
C TYR A 32 2.50 -5.78 -8.71
N SER A 33 3.13 -6.03 -7.57
CA SER A 33 2.68 -7.06 -6.65
C SER A 33 1.56 -6.47 -5.80
N TYR A 34 0.38 -7.05 -5.93
CA TYR A 34 -0.72 -6.75 -5.02
C TYR A 34 -0.60 -7.64 -3.80
N PRO A 35 -1.22 -7.25 -2.68
CA PRO A 35 -1.23 -8.08 -1.51
C PRO A 35 -1.78 -9.49 -1.83
N TRP A 36 -1.14 -10.51 -1.28
CA TRP A 36 -1.30 -11.95 -1.57
C TRP A 36 -2.73 -12.51 -1.48
N TYR A 37 -3.67 -11.80 -0.86
CA TYR A 37 -5.08 -12.16 -0.79
C TYR A 37 -5.93 -11.55 -1.93
N THR A 38 -5.31 -10.79 -2.82
CA THR A 38 -5.93 -10.22 -4.02
C THR A 38 -5.77 -11.21 -5.16
N THR A 39 -6.88 -11.81 -5.61
CA THR A 39 -6.89 -12.54 -6.89
C THR A 39 -7.40 -11.60 -7.97
N ILE A 40 -6.54 -11.22 -8.91
CA ILE A 40 -6.95 -10.39 -10.05
C ILE A 40 -7.80 -11.25 -10.99
N THR A 41 -9.08 -10.95 -11.11
CA THR A 41 -10.02 -11.74 -11.93
C THR A 41 -10.30 -11.11 -13.30
N GLN A 42 -10.16 -9.79 -13.42
CA GLN A 42 -10.34 -9.10 -14.70
C GLN A 42 -9.39 -7.92 -14.82
N LEU A 43 -8.88 -7.70 -16.03
CA LEU A 43 -8.16 -6.49 -16.43
C LEU A 43 -9.02 -5.71 -17.42
N ALA A 44 -9.05 -4.40 -17.28
CA ALA A 44 -9.66 -3.47 -18.22
C ALA A 44 -8.76 -2.23 -18.34
N LEU A 45 -8.85 -1.53 -19.47
CA LEU A 45 -8.22 -0.22 -19.63
C LEU A 45 -9.33 0.78 -19.90
N ASN A 46 -9.23 1.96 -19.30
CA ASN A 46 -10.05 3.08 -19.74
C ASN A 46 -9.48 3.67 -21.05
N GLU A 47 -10.22 4.60 -21.66
CA GLU A 47 -9.79 5.26 -22.90
C GLU A 47 -8.49 6.07 -22.75
N ALA A 48 -8.14 6.46 -21.53
CA ALA A 48 -6.90 7.17 -21.22
C ALA A 48 -5.69 6.22 -21.06
N GLY A 49 -5.86 4.91 -21.19
CA GLY A 49 -4.80 3.92 -21.00
C GLY A 49 -4.48 3.61 -19.52
N THR A 50 -5.27 4.13 -18.58
CA THR A 50 -5.18 3.72 -17.17
C THR A 50 -5.69 2.29 -17.05
N LEU A 51 -4.84 1.40 -16.57
CA LEU A 51 -5.26 0.03 -16.27
C LEU A 51 -6.13 0.07 -15.02
N VAL A 52 -7.34 -0.44 -15.17
CA VAL A 52 -8.28 -0.76 -14.11
C VAL A 52 -8.37 -2.27 -14.03
N PHE A 53 -8.00 -2.86 -12.91
CA PHE A 53 -8.31 -4.27 -12.72
C PHE A 53 -9.31 -4.46 -11.61
N VAL A 54 -10.04 -5.56 -11.75
CA VAL A 54 -10.96 -6.08 -10.76
C VAL A 54 -10.23 -7.19 -10.02
N GLY A 55 -9.91 -6.90 -8.76
CA GLY A 55 -9.44 -7.90 -7.81
C GLY A 55 -10.63 -8.44 -7.02
N ASN A 56 -10.70 -9.76 -6.86
CA ASN A 56 -11.41 -10.34 -5.74
C ASN A 56 -10.48 -10.25 -4.53
N ILE A 57 -10.69 -9.22 -3.72
CA ILE A 57 -10.23 -9.19 -2.34
C ILE A 57 -11.28 -9.92 -1.51
N HIS A 58 -10.89 -10.65 -0.47
CA HIS A 58 -11.74 -11.59 0.30
C HIS A 58 -13.17 -11.10 0.66
N PHE A 59 -13.46 -9.79 0.56
CA PHE A 59 -14.77 -9.20 0.84
C PHE A 59 -15.25 -8.14 -0.18
N GLY A 60 -14.70 -8.03 -1.39
CA GLY A 60 -15.15 -6.96 -2.31
C GLY A 60 -14.54 -6.92 -3.71
N LEU A 61 -15.13 -6.02 -4.51
CA LEU A 61 -14.63 -5.59 -5.81
C LEU A 61 -13.76 -4.35 -5.57
N ALA A 62 -12.46 -4.45 -5.83
CA ALA A 62 -11.58 -3.28 -5.81
C ALA A 62 -11.15 -2.90 -7.23
N VAL A 63 -11.17 -1.59 -7.50
CA VAL A 63 -10.70 -0.96 -8.73
C VAL A 63 -9.42 -0.20 -8.38
N PHE A 64 -8.31 -0.65 -8.94
CA PHE A 64 -7.01 -0.02 -8.74
C PHE A 64 -6.59 0.65 -10.04
N ALA A 65 -6.07 1.86 -9.94
CA ALA A 65 -5.33 2.48 -11.03
C ALA A 65 -3.87 2.04 -10.93
N VAL A 66 -3.29 1.58 -12.04
CA VAL A 66 -1.84 1.44 -12.10
C VAL A 66 -1.23 2.85 -12.09
N PRO A 67 -0.38 3.19 -11.11
CA PRO A 67 0.24 4.51 -11.07
C PRO A 67 1.08 4.72 -12.34
N ASP A 68 1.09 5.96 -12.83
CA ASP A 68 1.98 6.34 -13.90
C ASP A 68 3.42 6.11 -13.43
N ARG A 69 4.21 5.35 -14.19
CA ARG A 69 5.61 5.03 -13.84
C ARG A 69 6.44 6.31 -13.71
N ASP A 70 6.10 7.33 -14.48
CA ASP A 70 6.78 8.62 -14.47
C ASP A 70 6.13 9.60 -13.49
N ALA A 71 5.15 9.16 -12.69
CA ALA A 71 4.63 9.98 -11.61
C ALA A 71 5.77 10.27 -10.61
N PRO A 72 5.91 11.53 -10.17
CA PRO A 72 6.82 11.85 -9.08
C PRO A 72 6.45 11.01 -7.84
N PRO A 73 7.42 10.72 -6.94
CA PRO A 73 7.14 10.08 -5.67
C PRO A 73 5.96 10.77 -4.99
N PHE A 74 5.10 9.98 -4.34
CA PHE A 74 3.99 10.54 -3.59
C PHE A 74 4.55 11.46 -2.50
N GLU A 75 4.29 12.76 -2.64
CA GLU A 75 4.53 13.74 -1.58
C GLU A 75 3.32 13.71 -0.65
N LEU A 76 3.58 13.50 0.64
CA LEU A 76 2.53 13.63 1.64
C LEU A 76 1.92 15.04 1.56
N PRO A 77 0.59 15.17 1.74
CA PRO A 77 0.01 16.49 1.89
C PRO A 77 0.71 17.22 3.04
N PRO A 78 0.97 18.53 2.90
CA PRO A 78 1.59 19.30 3.97
C PRO A 78 0.73 19.26 5.22
N SER A 79 1.37 19.15 6.38
CA SER A 79 0.72 19.21 7.69
C SER A 79 -0.26 20.37 7.77
N THR A 80 -1.50 20.11 8.19
CA THR A 80 -2.53 21.14 8.29
C THR A 80 -2.49 21.89 9.63
N GLU A 81 -1.88 21.34 10.68
CA GLU A 81 -1.86 21.95 12.02
C GLU A 81 -0.51 21.78 12.74
N PRO A 82 0.19 22.88 13.11
CA PRO A 82 1.43 22.81 13.87
C PRO A 82 1.23 22.20 15.26
N GLY A 83 1.93 21.09 15.55
CA GLY A 83 2.01 20.49 16.88
C GLY A 83 1.10 19.28 17.13
N GLU A 84 0.30 18.86 16.16
CA GLU A 84 -0.41 17.58 16.22
C GLU A 84 0.53 16.42 15.85
N ARG A 85 0.43 15.30 16.58
CA ARG A 85 1.20 14.09 16.25
C ARG A 85 0.81 13.61 14.85
N CYS A 86 1.78 13.18 14.06
CA CYS A 86 1.49 12.54 12.78
C CYS A 86 0.56 11.35 12.97
N GLN A 87 -0.64 11.48 12.42
CA GLN A 87 -1.69 10.47 12.47
C GLN A 87 -2.05 10.07 11.05
N ILE A 88 -2.42 8.81 10.88
CA ILE A 88 -3.11 8.41 9.67
C ILE A 88 -4.53 8.06 10.04
N GLU A 89 -5.46 8.78 9.42
CA GLU A 89 -6.87 8.46 9.44
C GLU A 89 -7.22 7.74 8.13
N PHE A 90 -7.76 6.53 8.26
CA PHE A 90 -8.26 5.77 7.12
C PHE A 90 -9.78 5.91 7.06
N GLU A 91 -10.27 6.72 6.13
CA GLU A 91 -11.71 6.94 5.95
C GLU A 91 -12.38 5.92 5.02
N PHE A 92 -11.65 5.18 4.15
CA PHE A 92 -12.31 4.38 3.10
C PHE A 92 -11.77 2.96 2.82
N LEU A 93 -12.74 2.02 2.82
CA LEU A 93 -12.96 0.74 2.09
C LEU A 93 -11.89 -0.35 1.96
N ALA A 94 -10.60 -0.09 2.17
CA ALA A 94 -9.58 -1.14 2.08
C ALA A 94 -9.07 -1.56 3.46
N PRO A 95 -8.98 -2.87 3.75
CA PRO A 95 -8.28 -3.32 4.94
C PRO A 95 -6.81 -2.93 4.87
N ALA A 96 -6.20 -2.64 6.01
CA ALA A 96 -4.77 -2.41 6.11
C ALA A 96 -4.06 -3.52 6.84
N TYR A 97 -2.80 -3.73 6.45
CA TYR A 97 -2.00 -4.84 6.91
C TYR A 97 -0.91 -4.29 7.80
N LEU A 98 -0.92 -4.73 9.05
CA LEU A 98 0.13 -4.41 10.00
C LEU A 98 1.14 -5.55 10.03
N TYR A 99 2.39 -5.21 9.78
CA TYR A 99 3.48 -6.15 9.64
C TYR A 99 4.41 -6.12 10.85
N THR A 100 4.99 -7.26 11.23
CA THR A 100 6.04 -7.33 12.27
C THR A 100 7.40 -6.86 11.76
N LEU A 101 7.60 -6.88 10.43
CA LEU A 101 8.79 -6.40 9.74
C LEU A 101 8.37 -5.54 8.54
N PRO A 102 9.18 -4.55 8.11
CA PRO A 102 8.88 -3.74 6.93
C PRO A 102 9.18 -4.50 5.63
N VAL A 103 8.53 -5.65 5.46
CA VAL A 103 8.64 -6.54 4.30
C VAL A 103 7.24 -7.01 3.95
N ALA A 104 6.81 -6.79 2.71
CA ALA A 104 5.47 -7.10 2.22
C ALA A 104 5.32 -8.61 1.97
N HIS A 105 5.38 -9.41 3.03
CA HIS A 105 5.29 -10.86 3.00
C HIS A 105 4.23 -11.35 3.99
N ARG A 106 3.45 -12.37 3.60
CA ARG A 106 2.34 -12.92 4.39
C ARG A 106 2.77 -13.36 5.79
N ASP A 107 3.93 -13.99 5.88
CA ASP A 107 4.43 -14.53 7.16
C ASP A 107 4.75 -13.44 8.19
N TYR A 108 4.81 -12.18 7.75
CA TYR A 108 5.02 -11.02 8.63
C TYR A 108 3.75 -10.23 8.90
N VAL A 109 2.61 -10.59 8.32
CA VAL A 109 1.32 -9.95 8.67
C VAL A 109 0.92 -10.40 10.06
N ARG A 110 0.86 -9.45 10.99
CA ARG A 110 0.34 -9.67 12.34
C ARG A 110 -1.17 -9.49 12.39
N GLU A 111 -1.65 -8.40 11.79
CA GLU A 111 -3.04 -7.98 11.92
C GLU A 111 -3.55 -7.36 10.62
N ILE A 112 -4.86 -7.51 10.41
CA ILE A 112 -5.61 -6.92 9.31
C ILE A 112 -6.65 -6.00 9.94
N LEU A 113 -6.53 -4.70 9.69
CA LEU A 113 -7.45 -3.69 10.21
C LEU A 113 -8.56 -3.45 9.20
N GLU A 114 -9.79 -3.77 9.58
CA GLU A 114 -10.99 -3.41 8.81
C GLU A 114 -11.37 -1.94 9.11
N PRO A 115 -11.73 -1.13 8.09
CA PRO A 115 -12.17 0.25 8.30
C PRO A 115 -13.43 0.38 9.18
N PRO A 116 -13.59 1.51 9.91
CA PRO A 116 -12.60 2.56 10.10
C PRO A 116 -11.57 2.16 11.16
N TRP A 117 -10.34 2.64 11.00
CA TRP A 117 -9.28 2.42 11.99
C TRP A 117 -8.36 3.64 12.06
N ASP A 118 -7.76 3.84 13.22
CA ASP A 118 -6.83 4.91 13.54
C ASP A 118 -5.50 4.33 14.01
N ALA A 119 -4.40 4.90 13.56
CA ALA A 119 -3.07 4.56 14.04
C ALA A 119 -2.22 5.81 14.21
N THR A 120 -1.41 5.84 15.27
CA THR A 120 -0.41 6.89 15.46
C THR A 120 0.89 6.45 14.81
N LEU A 121 1.43 7.28 13.91
CA LEU A 121 2.75 7.06 13.37
C LEU A 121 3.80 7.44 14.41
N ILE A 122 4.78 6.57 14.60
CA ILE A 122 5.89 6.77 15.55
C ILE A 122 7.27 6.75 14.90
N GLY A 123 7.34 6.38 13.63
CA GLY A 123 8.58 6.38 12.86
C GLY A 123 8.36 6.06 11.40
N ARG A 124 9.43 6.13 10.60
CA ARG A 124 9.42 5.76 9.18
C ARG A 124 10.78 5.26 8.73
N LEU A 125 10.81 4.55 7.61
CA LEU A 125 12.08 4.29 6.92
C LEU A 125 12.56 5.52 6.15
N ALA A 126 13.88 5.58 5.92
CA ALA A 126 14.53 6.71 5.27
C ALA A 126 14.00 6.99 3.85
N ASP A 127 13.54 5.96 3.16
CA ASP A 127 12.99 6.02 1.81
C ASP A 127 11.46 6.21 1.76
N ASN A 128 10.80 6.38 2.92
CA ASN A 128 9.35 6.47 3.05
C ASN A 128 8.60 5.28 2.43
N SER A 129 9.20 4.10 2.35
CA SER A 129 8.52 2.89 1.87
C SER A 129 7.65 2.23 2.95
N TRP A 130 7.97 2.47 4.22
CA TRP A 130 7.28 1.91 5.39
C TRP A 130 7.19 2.90 6.54
N TRP A 131 6.10 2.78 7.29
CA TRP A 131 5.76 3.60 8.45
C TRP A 131 5.63 2.72 9.68
N GLN A 132 6.26 3.13 10.78
CA GLN A 132 6.12 2.46 12.05
C GLN A 132 4.90 3.02 12.77
N VAL A 133 4.00 2.14 13.17
CA VAL A 133 2.75 2.47 13.87
C VAL A 133 2.83 2.03 15.32
N ASP A 134 2.34 2.86 16.23
CA ASP A 134 2.01 2.46 17.59
C ASP A 134 0.59 1.90 17.59
N TYR A 135 0.49 0.57 17.63
CA TYR A 135 -0.78 -0.14 17.57
C TYR A 135 -1.18 -0.66 18.95
N ARG A 136 -2.43 -0.39 19.35
CA ARG A 136 -3.02 -0.93 20.57
C ARG A 136 -3.79 -2.21 20.25
N ASP A 137 -3.25 -3.33 20.72
CA ASP A 137 -3.88 -4.64 20.61
C ASP A 137 -4.90 -4.84 21.75
N TRP A 138 -6.18 -4.71 21.43
CA TRP A 138 -7.28 -4.84 22.39
C TRP A 138 -7.50 -6.28 22.90
N GLN A 139 -6.86 -7.27 22.28
CA GLN A 139 -6.97 -8.67 22.71
C GLN A 139 -5.96 -9.02 23.80
N LEU A 140 -4.93 -8.19 24.02
CA LEU A 140 -3.98 -8.36 25.10
C LEU A 140 -4.53 -7.72 26.38
N GLU A 141 -4.61 -8.51 27.46
CA GLU A 141 -5.22 -8.13 28.75
C GLU A 141 -4.62 -6.87 29.40
N ASP A 142 -3.44 -6.42 28.94
CA ASP A 142 -2.66 -5.33 29.53
C ASP A 142 -2.66 -4.01 28.71
N ASN A 143 -3.46 -3.87 27.65
CA ASN A 143 -3.35 -2.73 26.72
C ASN A 143 -1.91 -2.54 26.20
N ASN A 144 -1.23 -3.64 25.88
CA ASN A 144 0.15 -3.55 25.40
C ASN A 144 0.18 -2.87 24.02
N HIS A 145 0.98 -1.82 23.96
CA HIS A 145 1.34 -1.13 22.74
C HIS A 145 2.37 -1.97 21.99
N VAL A 146 2.15 -2.15 20.69
CA VAL A 146 3.01 -2.93 19.82
C VAL A 146 3.42 -2.07 18.66
N GLU A 147 4.73 -2.04 18.41
CA GLU A 147 5.29 -1.42 17.23
C GLU A 147 5.12 -2.34 16.02
N LEU A 148 4.37 -1.87 15.02
CA LEU A 148 4.15 -2.59 13.77
C LEU A 148 4.50 -1.70 12.59
N TRP A 149 4.50 -2.27 11.40
CA TRP A 149 4.85 -1.60 10.16
C TRP A 149 3.66 -1.56 9.22
N LEU A 150 3.46 -0.42 8.57
CA LEU A 150 2.46 -0.19 7.55
C LEU A 150 3.18 0.20 6.26
N SER A 151 2.84 -0.43 5.15
CA SER A 151 3.44 -0.12 3.84
C SER A 151 2.86 1.17 3.27
N SER A 152 3.70 2.01 2.66
CA SER A 152 3.22 3.20 1.93
C SER A 152 2.27 2.84 0.79
N ASN A 153 2.42 1.64 0.21
CA ASN A 153 1.52 1.17 -0.83
C ASN A 153 0.12 0.89 -0.29
N ASP A 154 -0.02 0.57 1.01
CA ASP A 154 -1.31 0.38 1.66
C ASP A 154 -1.98 1.72 2.02
N ILE A 155 -1.18 2.79 2.11
CA ILE A 155 -1.65 4.15 2.38
C ILE A 155 -2.26 4.78 1.10
N GLY A 156 -1.86 4.37 -0.10
CA GLY A 156 -2.18 5.07 -1.35
C GLY A 156 -3.66 5.17 -1.80
N LEU A 157 -4.62 4.47 -1.17
CA LEU A 157 -6.03 4.46 -1.61
C LEU A 157 -7.00 4.87 -0.49
N GLY A 158 -7.10 6.17 -0.22
CA GLY A 158 -8.11 6.72 0.69
C GLY A 158 -7.64 7.01 2.11
N THR A 159 -6.32 7.11 2.33
CA THR A 159 -5.79 7.67 3.58
C THR A 159 -5.77 9.18 3.57
N ILE A 160 -6.06 9.73 4.74
CA ILE A 160 -5.73 11.10 5.06
C ILE A 160 -4.62 11.02 6.11
N VAL A 161 -3.42 11.47 5.74
CA VAL A 161 -2.35 11.69 6.71
C VAL A 161 -2.56 13.09 7.29
N THR A 162 -2.72 13.17 8.60
CA THR A 162 -2.96 14.41 9.36
C THR A 162 -1.81 14.66 10.34
N GLY A 163 -1.68 15.90 10.82
CA GLY A 163 -0.60 16.31 11.72
C GLY A 163 0.75 16.54 11.04
N ASP A 164 1.80 16.79 11.83
CA ASP A 164 3.15 17.06 11.34
C ASP A 164 3.98 15.76 11.29
N CYS A 165 4.26 15.30 10.08
CA CYS A 165 4.99 14.07 9.81
C CYS A 165 6.47 14.29 9.46
N ASP A 166 6.91 15.56 9.35
CA ASP A 166 8.29 15.89 9.02
C ASP A 166 9.23 15.52 10.17
N ASP A 167 8.72 15.60 11.41
CA ASP A 167 9.44 15.26 12.64
C ASP A 167 9.39 13.77 13.00
N LEU A 168 8.79 12.91 12.17
CA LEU A 168 8.82 11.47 12.42
C LEU A 168 10.25 10.94 12.36
N PRO A 169 10.72 10.22 13.40
CA PRO A 169 12.06 9.71 13.42
C PRO A 169 12.27 8.70 12.30
N VAL A 170 13.41 8.82 11.63
CA VAL A 170 13.89 7.79 10.72
C VAL A 170 14.42 6.63 11.57
N VAL A 171 13.75 5.50 11.51
CA VAL A 171 14.07 4.30 12.28
C VAL A 171 14.75 3.26 11.39
N THR A 172 15.58 2.42 12.01
CA THR A 172 16.21 1.27 11.33
C THR A 172 15.30 0.05 11.51
N PRO A 173 15.03 -0.74 10.45
CA PRO A 173 14.26 -1.98 10.59
C PRO A 173 14.88 -2.90 11.64
N PRO A 174 14.07 -3.74 12.31
CA PRO A 174 14.62 -4.88 13.05
C PRO A 174 15.41 -5.78 12.09
N ASP A 175 16.51 -6.36 12.57
CA ASP A 175 17.23 -7.38 11.80
C ASP A 175 16.26 -8.54 11.47
N THR A 176 16.21 -8.94 10.20
CA THR A 176 15.47 -10.13 9.79
C THR A 176 16.07 -11.36 10.48
N PRO A 177 15.28 -12.17 11.21
CA PRO A 177 15.77 -13.36 11.90
C PRO A 177 16.27 -14.46 10.96
#